data_AF-A0A7V8VYI8-F1
#
_entry.id   AF-A0A7V8VYI8-F1
#
_cell.length_a   1.000
_cell.length_b   1.000
_cell.length_c   1.000
_cell.angle_alpha   90.00
_cell.angle_beta   90.00
_cell.angle_gamma   90.00
#
_symmetry.space_group_name_H-M   'P 1'
#
loop_
_entity.id
_entity.type
_entity.pdbx_description
1 polymer ?
#
loop_
_entity_poly.entity_id
_entity_poly.type
_entity_poly.pdbx_seq_one_letter_code
_entity_poly.pdbx_strand_id
1 'polypeptide(L)'
;MTRLTTFKTLTIGAALAGSFGLAGAGLALAQDEPAVTPSHPGHIHAGTCGEDLDPNPIGPLNNIEPRMNEESDDENANTPQGVLTAPGVLASLSEEVEVPWEDMLATSHAINIHESDENIDVYIACGDIGGVVVEGELVVSLQPQNDSGYTGIAVLTEDGDGNVDVEVYLSEPAEASTQPEVTPTPEPTPEETVVITETEEVTAGEATARATEEAGD
;
A
#
# COMPACT_ATOMS: atom_id res chain seq x y z
N MET A 1 -17.84 24.43 57.30
CA MET A 1 -16.97 23.52 58.07
C MET A 1 -15.95 22.95 57.08
N THR A 2 -14.82 23.63 56.85
CA THR A 2 -13.47 23.29 57.36
C THR A 2 -13.03 21.88 56.91
N ARG A 3 -11.96 21.65 56.12
CA ARG A 3 -10.59 22.15 56.25
C ARG A 3 -9.82 22.15 54.92
N LEU A 4 -9.12 23.26 54.70
CA LEU A 4 -8.05 23.47 53.73
C LEU A 4 -6.72 23.08 54.42
N THR A 5 -5.85 22.28 53.79
CA THR A 5 -4.47 22.07 54.29
C THR A 5 -3.47 22.26 53.16
N THR A 6 -2.90 23.47 53.17
CA THR A 6 -1.67 23.91 52.54
C THR A 6 -0.48 23.08 53.04
N PHE A 7 0.36 22.57 52.16
CA PHE A 7 1.72 22.16 52.51
C PHE A 7 2.75 23.00 51.77
N LYS A 8 3.76 23.37 52.54
CA LYS A 8 4.65 24.52 52.39
C LYS A 8 5.94 24.07 51.73
N THR A 9 6.40 24.89 50.80
CA THR A 9 7.71 24.90 50.16
C THR A 9 8.85 24.77 51.17
N LEU A 10 9.82 23.88 50.90
CA LEU A 10 11.11 23.85 51.58
C LEU A 10 12.23 23.81 50.53
N THR A 11 12.87 24.95 50.34
CA THR A 11 14.15 25.11 49.64
C THR A 11 15.28 24.87 50.63
N ILE A 12 16.16 23.89 50.37
CA ILE A 12 17.52 23.84 50.92
C ILE A 12 18.44 23.35 49.79
N GLY A 13 19.36 24.21 49.37
CA GLY A 13 20.42 23.87 48.43
C GLY A 13 21.65 23.29 49.13
N ALA A 14 22.45 22.54 48.38
CA ALA A 14 23.88 22.35 48.64
C ALA A 14 24.57 21.99 47.33
N ALA A 15 25.42 22.92 46.86
CA ALA A 15 26.36 22.68 45.78
C ALA A 15 27.51 21.79 46.26
N LEU A 16 27.83 20.74 45.52
CA LEU A 16 29.11 20.05 45.58
C LEU A 16 29.60 19.79 44.16
N ALA A 17 30.73 20.42 43.86
CA ALA A 17 31.54 20.20 42.67
C ALA A 17 32.18 18.81 42.69
N GLY A 18 32.34 18.18 41.53
CA GLY A 18 33.10 16.93 41.43
C GLY A 18 33.10 16.27 40.05
N SER A 19 34.16 16.55 39.29
CA SER A 19 34.86 15.64 38.36
C SER A 19 34.19 15.15 37.06
N PHE A 20 34.63 15.79 35.97
CA PHE A 20 35.17 15.20 34.72
C PHE A 20 35.25 13.66 34.65
N GLY A 21 34.66 13.08 33.61
CA GLY A 21 34.88 11.67 33.25
C GLY A 21 34.16 11.24 31.98
N LEU A 22 34.88 11.28 30.86
CA LEU A 22 34.64 10.58 29.58
C LEU A 22 33.35 10.91 28.80
N ALA A 23 33.53 11.78 27.82
CA ALA A 23 32.82 11.72 26.56
C ALA A 23 33.02 10.33 25.92
N GLY A 24 32.16 9.37 26.28
CA GLY A 24 31.92 8.20 25.47
C GLY A 24 31.11 8.66 24.28
N ALA A 25 31.74 8.71 23.10
CA ALA A 25 31.01 8.72 21.85
C ALA A 25 30.12 7.49 21.84
N GLY A 26 28.84 7.69 22.16
CA GLY A 26 27.81 6.71 21.90
C GLY A 26 27.77 6.52 20.39
N LEU A 27 28.45 5.48 19.91
CA LEU A 27 28.06 4.82 18.67
C LEU A 27 26.67 4.26 18.96
N ALA A 28 25.65 5.09 18.70
CA ALA A 28 24.30 4.62 18.51
C ALA A 28 24.37 3.69 17.30
N LEU A 29 24.45 2.40 17.58
CA LEU A 29 24.01 1.41 16.61
C LEU A 29 22.51 1.69 16.48
N ALA A 30 22.12 2.36 15.39
CA ALA A 30 20.75 2.29 14.92
C ALA A 30 20.50 0.80 14.73
N GLN A 31 19.87 0.19 15.73
CA GLN A 31 19.40 -1.18 15.61
C GLN A 31 18.30 -1.07 14.57
N ASP A 32 18.49 -1.80 13.48
CA ASP A 32 17.47 -2.05 12.48
C ASP A 32 16.32 -2.72 13.23
N GLU A 33 15.39 -1.93 13.75
CA GLU A 33 14.16 -2.44 14.32
C GLU A 33 13.49 -3.24 13.22
N PRO A 34 13.07 -4.50 13.48
CA PRO A 34 12.41 -5.28 12.47
C PRO A 34 11.23 -4.46 11.95
N ALA A 35 11.23 -4.19 10.65
CA ALA A 35 10.11 -3.51 10.01
C ALA A 35 8.84 -4.29 10.36
N VAL A 36 7.88 -3.63 11.01
CA VAL A 36 6.57 -4.22 11.27
C VAL A 36 5.92 -4.42 9.92
N THR A 37 5.69 -5.68 9.55
CA THR A 37 4.92 -6.01 8.34
C THR A 37 3.49 -5.58 8.58
N PRO A 38 2.90 -4.73 7.71
CA PRO A 38 1.51 -4.33 7.88
C PRO A 38 0.62 -5.58 7.84
N SER A 39 -0.29 -5.69 8.80
CA SER A 39 -1.30 -6.75 8.87
C SER A 39 -2.61 -6.09 9.27
N HIS A 40 -3.60 -6.17 8.38
CA HIS A 40 -4.86 -5.46 8.54
C HIS A 40 -6.00 -6.47 8.68
N PRO A 41 -6.65 -6.55 9.86
CA PRO A 41 -7.83 -7.39 10.02
C PRO A 41 -8.95 -6.98 9.07
N GLY A 42 -9.66 -7.96 8.52
CA GLY A 42 -10.81 -7.74 7.63
C GLY A 42 -12.04 -8.50 8.11
N HIS A 43 -13.23 -7.92 7.92
CA HIS A 43 -14.49 -8.55 8.30
C HIS A 43 -15.61 -8.23 7.32
N ILE A 44 -16.56 -9.16 7.19
CA ILE A 44 -17.88 -8.92 6.61
C ILE A 44 -18.81 -8.46 7.74
N HIS A 45 -19.53 -7.37 7.48
CA HIS A 45 -20.53 -6.79 8.38
C HIS A 45 -21.89 -6.71 7.67
N ALA A 46 -22.96 -6.80 8.46
CA ALA A 46 -24.29 -6.41 7.98
C ALA A 46 -24.39 -4.89 7.80
N GLY A 47 -25.21 -4.45 6.86
CA GLY A 47 -25.42 -3.03 6.55
C GLY A 47 -24.55 -2.52 5.40
N THR A 48 -24.27 -1.22 5.40
CA THR A 48 -23.43 -0.55 4.38
C THR A 48 -22.32 0.23 5.05
N CYS A 49 -21.27 0.57 4.31
CA CYS A 49 -20.18 1.41 4.80
C CYS A 49 -20.69 2.73 5.41
N GLY A 50 -20.01 3.22 6.45
CA GLY A 50 -20.36 4.46 7.14
C GLY A 50 -21.22 4.22 8.39
N GLU A 51 -22.26 5.05 8.58
CA GLU A 51 -23.07 5.05 9.80
C GLU A 51 -24.04 3.86 9.92
N ASP A 52 -24.33 3.19 8.80
CA ASP A 52 -25.24 2.06 8.72
C ASP A 52 -24.54 0.70 8.85
N LEU A 53 -23.23 0.70 9.13
CA LEU A 53 -22.44 -0.52 9.33
C LEU A 53 -22.75 -1.09 10.72
N ASP A 54 -23.21 -2.34 10.80
CA ASP A 54 -23.34 -3.03 12.09
C ASP A 54 -21.93 -3.30 12.65
N PRO A 55 -21.57 -2.81 13.85
CA PRO A 55 -20.24 -3.02 14.41
C PRO A 55 -19.94 -4.48 14.77
N ASN A 56 -20.93 -5.38 14.74
CA ASN A 56 -20.72 -6.81 15.00
C ASN A 56 -20.43 -7.54 13.68
N PRO A 57 -19.21 -8.05 13.48
CA PRO A 57 -18.87 -8.79 12.26
C PRO A 57 -19.66 -10.10 12.20
N ILE A 58 -20.04 -10.49 10.99
CA ILE A 58 -20.76 -11.74 10.71
C ILE A 58 -19.90 -12.78 10.00
N GLY A 59 -18.76 -12.38 9.43
CA GLY A 59 -17.80 -13.26 8.78
C GLY A 59 -16.38 -12.74 8.96
N PRO A 60 -15.46 -13.50 9.59
CA PRO A 60 -14.05 -13.11 9.67
C PRO A 60 -13.36 -13.31 8.33
N LEU A 61 -12.41 -12.43 8.00
CA LEU A 61 -11.49 -12.61 6.88
C LEU A 61 -10.07 -12.83 7.41
N ASN A 62 -9.23 -13.46 6.61
CA ASN A 62 -7.79 -13.49 6.84
C ASN A 62 -7.23 -12.07 6.77
N ASN A 63 -6.24 -11.79 7.62
CA ASN A 63 -5.56 -10.50 7.65
C ASN A 63 -4.97 -10.18 6.26
N ILE A 64 -5.12 -8.92 5.85
CA ILE A 64 -4.59 -8.40 4.60
C ILE A 64 -3.14 -8.02 4.84
N GLU A 65 -2.23 -8.74 4.19
CA GLU A 65 -0.78 -8.71 4.44
C GLU A 65 0.01 -8.56 3.14
N PRO A 66 1.30 -8.19 3.17
CA PRO A 66 2.13 -8.15 1.97
C PRO A 66 2.08 -9.48 1.23
N ARG A 67 1.92 -9.43 -0.09
CA ARG A 67 1.97 -10.66 -0.89
C ARG A 67 3.36 -11.26 -0.85
N MET A 68 3.47 -12.42 -0.21
CA MET A 68 4.69 -13.21 -0.13
C MET A 68 4.51 -14.52 -0.89
N ASN A 69 5.56 -14.96 -1.57
CA ASN A 69 5.68 -16.28 -2.16
C ASN A 69 6.34 -17.22 -1.15
N GLU A 70 5.52 -17.80 -0.28
CA GLU A 70 5.95 -18.64 0.83
C GLU A 70 6.40 -20.04 0.37
N GLU A 71 5.94 -20.48 -0.79
CA GLU A 71 6.18 -21.83 -1.33
C GLU A 71 7.44 -21.92 -2.21
N SER A 72 8.13 -20.80 -2.42
CA SER A 72 9.29 -20.75 -3.30
C SER A 72 10.60 -20.96 -2.56
N ASP A 73 11.41 -21.90 -3.06
CA ASP A 73 12.80 -22.11 -2.62
C ASP A 73 13.77 -21.04 -3.18
N ASP A 74 13.30 -20.12 -4.02
CA ASP A 74 14.13 -19.03 -4.57
C ASP A 74 14.37 -17.94 -3.52
N GLU A 75 15.65 -17.64 -3.25
CA GLU A 75 16.07 -16.57 -2.33
C GLU A 75 15.58 -15.18 -2.75
N ASN A 76 15.16 -15.00 -4.01
CA ASN A 76 14.63 -13.78 -4.56
C ASN A 76 13.11 -13.78 -4.73
N ALA A 77 12.39 -14.80 -4.26
CA ALA A 77 10.95 -14.96 -4.49
C ALA A 77 10.11 -13.77 -4.00
N ASN A 78 10.60 -13.07 -2.98
CA ASN A 78 9.95 -11.90 -2.36
C ASN A 78 10.70 -10.59 -2.64
N THR A 79 11.74 -10.62 -3.47
CA THR A 79 12.48 -9.42 -3.86
C THR A 79 11.65 -8.64 -4.89
N PRO A 80 11.36 -7.33 -4.68
CA PRO A 80 10.63 -6.53 -5.65
C PRO A 80 11.26 -6.56 -7.04
N GLN A 81 10.46 -6.89 -8.06
CA GLN A 81 10.89 -6.94 -9.46
C GLN A 81 10.27 -5.79 -10.26
N GLY A 82 10.94 -5.36 -11.33
CA GLY A 82 10.42 -4.33 -12.24
C GLY A 82 10.59 -2.90 -11.72
N VAL A 83 9.58 -2.04 -11.94
CA VAL A 83 9.62 -0.63 -11.53
C VAL A 83 9.35 -0.54 -10.03
N LEU A 84 10.35 -0.08 -9.28
CA LEU A 84 10.28 -0.02 -7.83
C LEU A 84 9.31 1.06 -7.32
N THR A 85 8.94 2.05 -8.12
CA THR A 85 7.98 3.10 -7.71
C THR A 85 6.51 2.66 -7.74
N ALA A 86 6.22 1.37 -7.99
CA ALA A 86 4.86 0.86 -7.90
C ALA A 86 4.44 0.75 -6.42
N PRO A 87 3.22 1.20 -6.05
CA PRO A 87 2.70 0.98 -4.70
C PRO A 87 2.66 -0.51 -4.36
N GLY A 88 2.93 -0.84 -3.11
CA GLY A 88 2.75 -2.19 -2.61
C GLY A 88 1.28 -2.60 -2.65
N VAL A 89 1.05 -3.89 -2.90
CA VAL A 89 -0.27 -4.50 -2.83
C VAL A 89 -0.23 -5.53 -1.72
N LEU A 90 -1.11 -5.34 -0.76
CA LEU A 90 -1.44 -6.31 0.26
C LEU A 90 -2.56 -7.20 -0.25
N ALA A 91 -2.61 -8.45 0.19
CA ALA A 91 -3.71 -9.33 -0.16
C ALA A 91 -4.06 -10.31 0.95
N SER A 92 -5.24 -10.87 0.84
CA SER A 92 -5.65 -12.05 1.58
C SER A 92 -6.59 -12.90 0.74
N LEU A 93 -6.59 -14.20 0.99
CA LEU A 93 -7.59 -15.14 0.49
C LEU A 93 -8.24 -15.78 1.70
N SER A 94 -9.54 -15.58 1.87
CA SER A 94 -10.33 -16.16 2.96
C SER A 94 -11.28 -17.18 2.34
N GLU A 95 -11.06 -18.45 2.64
CA GLU A 95 -11.89 -19.56 2.17
C GLU A 95 -12.92 -19.93 3.24
N GLU A 96 -14.06 -20.48 2.83
CA GLU A 96 -15.08 -21.06 3.72
C GLU A 96 -15.62 -20.05 4.77
N VAL A 97 -15.77 -18.77 4.41
CA VAL A 97 -16.36 -17.77 5.31
C VAL A 97 -17.84 -18.11 5.49
N GLU A 98 -18.26 -18.46 6.72
CA GLU A 98 -19.62 -18.95 7.07
C GLU A 98 -20.74 -17.89 6.92
N VAL A 99 -20.86 -17.29 5.73
CA VAL A 99 -21.91 -16.36 5.31
C VAL A 99 -22.48 -16.91 4.00
N PRO A 100 -23.76 -17.33 3.96
CA PRO A 100 -24.34 -17.90 2.75
C PRO A 100 -24.32 -16.90 1.59
N TRP A 101 -23.91 -17.35 0.40
CA TRP A 101 -23.83 -16.52 -0.79
C TRP A 101 -25.19 -15.85 -1.12
N GLU A 102 -26.28 -16.60 -0.99
CA GLU A 102 -27.64 -16.08 -1.20
C GLU A 102 -28.00 -14.96 -0.23
N ASP A 103 -27.64 -15.10 1.06
CA ASP A 103 -27.92 -14.08 2.09
C ASP A 103 -27.11 -12.82 1.84
N MET A 104 -25.85 -12.98 1.41
CA MET A 104 -24.93 -11.90 1.10
C MET A 104 -25.45 -11.00 -0.02
N LEU A 105 -26.15 -11.59 -1.00
CA LEU A 105 -26.77 -10.86 -2.12
C LEU A 105 -28.21 -10.39 -1.84
N ALA A 106 -28.90 -11.03 -0.89
CA ALA A 106 -30.29 -10.70 -0.57
C ALA A 106 -30.44 -9.50 0.36
N THR A 107 -29.42 -9.21 1.17
CA THR A 107 -29.42 -8.12 2.15
C THR A 107 -28.12 -7.31 2.07
N SER A 108 -28.14 -6.09 2.61
CA SER A 108 -26.98 -5.21 2.58
C SER A 108 -25.86 -5.74 3.47
N HIS A 109 -24.66 -5.83 2.90
CA HIS A 109 -23.43 -6.17 3.59
C HIS A 109 -22.29 -5.27 3.13
N ALA A 110 -21.24 -5.18 3.93
CA ALA A 110 -20.02 -4.47 3.58
C ALA A 110 -18.79 -5.23 4.08
N ILE A 111 -17.70 -5.10 3.34
CA ILE A 111 -16.37 -5.51 3.79
C ILE A 111 -15.73 -4.30 4.45
N ASN A 112 -15.25 -4.45 5.68
CA ASN A 112 -14.50 -3.45 6.42
C ASN A 112 -13.08 -3.96 6.69
N ILE A 113 -12.10 -3.05 6.62
CA ILE A 113 -10.70 -3.32 6.90
C ILE A 113 -10.21 -2.36 7.98
N HIS A 114 -9.56 -2.92 8.99
CA HIS A 114 -9.05 -2.22 10.17
C HIS A 114 -7.57 -1.84 10.02
N GLU A 115 -7.12 -0.81 10.74
CA GLU A 115 -5.72 -0.35 10.69
C GLU A 115 -4.74 -1.40 11.22
N SER A 116 -5.02 -2.01 12.36
CA SER A 116 -4.22 -3.10 12.92
C SER A 116 -4.99 -3.82 14.03
N ASP A 117 -4.43 -4.90 14.56
CA ASP A 117 -4.98 -5.58 15.75
C ASP A 117 -5.03 -4.67 16.99
N GLU A 118 -4.07 -3.76 17.15
CA GLU A 118 -4.04 -2.79 18.24
C GLU A 118 -5.04 -1.64 18.04
N ASN A 119 -5.35 -1.31 16.79
CA ASN A 119 -6.20 -0.19 16.39
C ASN A 119 -7.45 -0.68 15.64
N ILE A 120 -8.14 -1.68 16.19
CA ILE A 120 -9.34 -2.28 15.56
C ILE A 120 -10.48 -1.27 15.37
N ASP A 121 -10.54 -0.19 16.15
CA ASP A 121 -11.59 0.83 15.99
C ASP A 121 -11.30 1.83 14.85
N VAL A 122 -10.15 1.70 14.17
CA VAL A 122 -9.73 2.57 13.07
C VAL A 122 -9.94 1.85 11.75
N TYR A 123 -10.86 2.34 10.93
CA TYR A 123 -11.13 1.76 9.61
C TYR A 123 -10.26 2.43 8.55
N ILE A 124 -9.62 1.62 7.71
CA ILE A 124 -8.76 2.10 6.63
C ILE A 124 -9.40 1.93 5.26
N ALA A 125 -10.26 0.93 5.06
CA ALA A 125 -10.98 0.76 3.80
C ALA A 125 -12.33 0.10 4.04
N CYS A 126 -13.30 0.38 3.16
CA CYS A 126 -14.61 -0.23 3.19
C CYS A 126 -15.21 -0.33 1.78
N GLY A 127 -15.96 -1.39 1.50
CA GLY A 127 -16.76 -1.52 0.28
C GLY A 127 -18.11 -2.18 0.53
N ASP A 128 -19.17 -1.57 0.01
CA ASP A 128 -20.51 -2.15 0.00
C ASP A 128 -20.54 -3.38 -0.94
N ILE A 129 -21.01 -4.51 -0.43
CA ILE A 129 -21.12 -5.73 -1.22
C ILE A 129 -22.34 -5.62 -2.14
N GLY A 130 -22.07 -5.44 -3.43
CA GLY A 130 -23.08 -5.32 -4.45
C GLY A 130 -22.48 -5.07 -5.83
N GLY A 131 -23.28 -5.34 -6.88
CA GLY A 131 -22.81 -5.22 -8.25
C GLY A 131 -23.43 -6.25 -9.17
N VAL A 132 -22.72 -6.57 -10.25
CA VAL A 132 -23.11 -7.59 -11.22
C VAL A 132 -22.23 -8.81 -10.98
N VAL A 133 -22.86 -9.97 -10.78
CA VAL A 133 -22.16 -11.26 -10.75
C VAL A 133 -21.84 -11.67 -12.18
N VAL A 134 -20.56 -11.92 -12.47
CA VAL A 134 -20.07 -12.37 -13.78
C VAL A 134 -19.33 -13.68 -13.59
N GLU A 135 -19.80 -14.73 -14.27
CA GLU A 135 -19.16 -16.06 -14.20
C GLU A 135 -19.03 -16.63 -12.77
N GLY A 136 -19.93 -16.24 -11.86
CA GLY A 136 -19.92 -16.67 -10.45
C GLY A 136 -19.10 -15.78 -9.52
N GLU A 137 -18.51 -14.71 -10.05
CA GLU A 137 -17.67 -13.77 -9.31
C GLU A 137 -18.39 -12.43 -9.12
N LEU A 138 -18.32 -11.87 -7.90
CA LEU A 138 -18.72 -10.51 -7.59
C LEU A 138 -17.47 -9.70 -7.23
N VAL A 139 -17.18 -8.67 -8.01
CA VAL A 139 -16.07 -7.74 -7.73
C VAL A 139 -16.61 -6.47 -7.10
N VAL A 140 -16.09 -6.15 -5.92
CA VAL A 140 -16.47 -4.99 -5.09
C VAL A 140 -15.27 -4.06 -4.98
N SER A 141 -15.49 -2.75 -5.14
CA SER A 141 -14.43 -1.77 -4.88
C SER A 141 -14.33 -1.44 -3.39
N LEU A 142 -13.12 -1.38 -2.86
CA LEU A 142 -12.83 -0.91 -1.51
C LEU A 142 -12.32 0.54 -1.57
N GLN A 143 -13.01 1.43 -0.87
CA GLN A 143 -12.70 2.85 -0.83
C GLN A 143 -12.02 3.24 0.49
N PRO A 144 -11.07 4.20 0.46
CA PRO A 144 -10.37 4.65 1.65
C PRO A 144 -11.36 5.20 2.67
N GLN A 145 -11.13 4.87 3.93
CA GLN A 145 -11.82 5.44 5.08
C GLN A 145 -10.86 6.33 5.86
N ASN A 146 -11.38 7.36 6.52
CA ASN A 146 -10.61 8.18 7.45
C ASN A 146 -9.29 8.74 6.87
N ASP A 147 -9.29 9.13 5.59
CA ASP A 147 -8.12 9.64 4.86
C ASP A 147 -6.91 8.67 4.85
N SER A 148 -7.15 7.36 4.98
CA SER A 148 -6.10 6.34 5.01
C SER A 148 -5.30 6.25 3.70
N GLY A 149 -5.92 6.63 2.58
CA GLY A 149 -5.36 6.51 1.23
C GLY A 149 -5.28 5.07 0.69
N TYR A 150 -5.76 4.06 1.43
CA TYR A 150 -5.85 2.68 0.93
C TYR A 150 -7.02 2.54 -0.05
N THR A 151 -6.77 1.89 -1.18
CA THR A 151 -7.78 1.59 -2.19
C THR A 151 -7.64 0.14 -2.62
N GLY A 152 -8.74 -0.54 -2.93
CA GLY A 152 -8.62 -1.94 -3.30
C GLY A 152 -9.83 -2.50 -4.02
N ILE A 153 -9.80 -3.81 -4.18
CA ILE A 153 -10.92 -4.62 -4.63
C ILE A 153 -11.06 -5.82 -3.72
N ALA A 154 -12.30 -6.29 -3.56
CA ALA A 154 -12.60 -7.60 -3.04
C ALA A 154 -13.28 -8.40 -4.15
N VAL A 155 -12.86 -9.64 -4.32
CA VAL A 155 -13.39 -10.60 -5.27
C VAL A 155 -14.07 -11.68 -4.44
N LEU A 156 -15.37 -11.84 -4.65
CA LEU A 156 -16.20 -12.76 -3.87
C LEU A 156 -16.74 -13.85 -4.79
N THR A 157 -16.64 -15.10 -4.35
CA THR A 157 -17.16 -16.27 -5.07
C THR A 157 -17.95 -17.16 -4.12
N GLU A 158 -18.88 -17.95 -4.66
CA GLU A 158 -19.56 -19.00 -3.91
C GLU A 158 -18.67 -20.25 -3.81
N ASP A 159 -18.51 -20.79 -2.61
CA ASP A 159 -17.74 -22.01 -2.34
C ASP A 159 -18.55 -23.29 -2.67
N GLY A 160 -17.96 -24.46 -2.43
CA GLY A 160 -18.62 -25.75 -2.67
C GLY A 160 -19.81 -26.06 -1.74
N ASP A 161 -19.93 -25.37 -0.61
CA ASP A 161 -20.94 -25.54 0.43
C ASP A 161 -22.02 -24.44 0.41
N GLY A 162 -21.91 -23.46 -0.50
CA GLY A 162 -22.84 -22.35 -0.68
C GLY A 162 -22.54 -21.12 0.20
N ASN A 163 -21.37 -21.08 0.83
CA ASN A 163 -20.87 -19.89 1.53
C ASN A 163 -19.96 -19.06 0.61
N VAL A 164 -19.29 -18.06 1.16
CA VAL A 164 -18.50 -17.11 0.38
C VAL A 164 -16.99 -17.30 0.62
N ASP A 165 -16.25 -17.35 -0.49
CA ASP A 165 -14.80 -17.12 -0.49
C ASP A 165 -14.55 -15.65 -0.85
N VAL A 166 -13.57 -15.03 -0.18
CA VAL A 166 -13.24 -13.62 -0.37
C VAL A 166 -11.74 -13.45 -0.59
N GLU A 167 -11.36 -13.01 -1.78
CA GLU A 167 -10.00 -12.54 -2.06
C GLU A 167 -9.96 -11.00 -2.04
N VAL A 168 -9.07 -10.44 -1.22
CA VAL A 168 -8.88 -8.98 -1.13
C VAL A 168 -7.55 -8.60 -1.74
N TYR A 169 -7.53 -7.53 -2.53
CA TYR A 169 -6.33 -6.84 -2.98
C TYR A 169 -6.41 -5.38 -2.55
N LEU A 170 -5.46 -4.95 -1.73
CA LEU A 170 -5.44 -3.61 -1.16
C LEU A 170 -4.13 -2.92 -1.54
N SER A 171 -4.22 -1.84 -2.31
CA SER A 171 -3.09 -0.97 -2.58
C SER A 171 -2.80 -0.11 -1.37
N GLU A 172 -1.53 -0.08 -0.99
CA GLU A 172 -1.02 0.87 0.00
C GLU A 172 -1.05 2.30 -0.57
N PRO A 173 -1.22 3.33 0.28
CA PRO A 173 -1.10 4.71 -0.15
C PRO A 173 0.34 4.99 -0.63
N ALA A 174 0.48 5.80 -1.69
CA ALA A 174 1.77 6.08 -2.32
C ALA A 174 2.85 6.66 -1.38
N GLU A 175 2.44 7.22 -0.23
CA GLU A 175 3.34 7.78 0.78
C GLU A 175 3.88 6.74 1.78
N ALA A 176 3.24 5.55 1.88
CA ALA A 176 3.67 4.47 2.76
C ALA A 176 4.84 3.66 2.20
N SER A 177 5.08 3.73 0.88
CA SER A 177 6.27 3.13 0.25
C SER A 177 7.52 3.99 0.50
N THR A 178 8.06 3.97 1.72
CA THR A 178 9.41 4.49 1.98
C THR A 178 10.44 3.55 1.35
N GLN A 179 10.66 3.69 0.04
CA GLN A 179 11.87 3.16 -0.58
C GLN A 179 13.09 3.99 -0.20
N PRO A 180 14.27 3.37 -0.06
CA PRO A 180 15.51 4.13 0.01
C PRO A 180 15.58 5.03 -1.23
N GLU A 181 15.72 6.34 -1.01
CA GLU A 181 15.89 7.31 -2.08
C GLU A 181 17.08 6.89 -2.95
N VAL A 182 16.78 6.34 -4.13
CA VAL A 182 17.79 6.16 -5.18
C VAL A 182 18.13 7.56 -5.66
N THR A 183 19.18 8.15 -5.08
CA THR A 183 19.76 9.39 -5.60
C THR A 183 20.06 9.14 -7.08
N PRO A 184 19.46 9.90 -8.01
CA PRO A 184 19.71 9.68 -9.43
C PRO A 184 21.21 9.85 -9.69
N THR A 185 21.82 8.82 -10.28
CA THR A 185 23.17 8.92 -10.85
C THR A 185 23.18 10.12 -11.80
N PRO A 186 24.10 11.08 -11.64
CA PRO A 186 24.11 12.27 -12.48
C PRO A 186 24.26 11.86 -13.95
N GLU A 187 23.35 12.38 -14.77
CA GLU A 187 23.37 12.25 -16.23
C GLU A 187 24.73 12.71 -16.77
N PRO A 188 25.39 11.95 -17.66
CA PRO A 188 26.66 12.39 -18.23
C PRO A 188 26.43 13.69 -18.99
N THR A 189 27.17 14.73 -18.61
CA THR A 189 27.16 16.04 -19.28
C THR A 189 27.50 15.81 -20.76
N PRO A 190 26.74 16.39 -21.72
CA PRO A 190 27.08 16.24 -23.13
C PRO A 190 28.44 16.89 -23.37
N GLU A 191 29.41 16.09 -23.80
CA GLU A 191 30.70 16.61 -24.26
C GLU A 191 30.45 17.55 -25.46
N GLU A 192 31.05 18.73 -25.36
CA GLU A 192 30.97 19.82 -26.32
C GLU A 192 31.35 19.32 -27.73
N THR A 193 30.39 19.38 -28.65
CA THR A 193 30.58 18.99 -30.04
C THR A 193 31.52 20.01 -30.70
N VAL A 194 32.76 19.61 -30.94
CA VAL A 194 33.73 20.40 -31.71
C VAL A 194 33.19 20.59 -33.13
N VAL A 195 32.74 21.81 -33.43
CA VAL A 195 32.36 22.22 -34.78
C VAL A 195 33.63 22.36 -35.60
N ILE A 196 33.96 21.33 -36.38
CA ILE A 196 34.88 21.46 -37.51
C ILE A 196 34.11 22.11 -38.67
N THR A 197 34.37 23.41 -38.85
CA THR A 197 33.99 24.13 -40.06
C THR A 197 34.88 23.67 -41.21
N GLU A 198 34.34 22.86 -42.11
CA GLU A 198 34.91 22.70 -43.45
C GLU A 198 34.01 23.45 -44.44
N THR A 199 34.60 24.48 -45.04
CA THR A 199 34.03 25.28 -46.13
C THR A 199 34.53 24.69 -47.43
N GLU A 200 33.79 24.92 -48.52
CA GLU A 200 34.03 24.51 -49.92
C GLU A 200 33.38 23.17 -50.31
N GLU A 201 32.64 23.01 -51.41
CA GLU A 201 32.24 23.91 -52.49
C GLU A 201 31.00 23.29 -53.17
N VAL A 202 30.07 24.14 -53.62
CA VAL A 202 28.89 23.74 -54.38
C VAL A 202 29.30 23.54 -55.85
N THR A 203 28.96 22.39 -56.44
CA THR A 203 28.75 22.32 -57.89
C THR A 203 27.39 21.69 -58.21
N ALA A 204 26.62 22.46 -58.97
CA ALA A 204 25.26 22.17 -59.40
C ALA A 204 25.21 21.02 -60.41
N GLY A 205 24.14 20.22 -60.31
CA GLY A 205 23.74 19.23 -61.32
C GLY A 205 22.22 19.15 -61.36
N GLU A 206 21.66 19.72 -62.40
CA GLU A 206 20.25 19.99 -62.66
C GLU A 206 19.40 18.72 -62.93
N ALA A 207 18.11 18.84 -62.64
CA ALA A 207 17.00 18.46 -63.52
C ALA A 207 16.38 17.03 -63.49
N THR A 208 15.10 17.04 -63.11
CA THR A 208 13.93 16.42 -63.80
C THR A 208 13.36 15.10 -63.28
N ALA A 209 12.11 15.25 -62.83
CA ALA A 209 11.01 14.30 -62.64
C ALA A 209 10.99 13.05 -63.54
N ARG A 210 10.52 11.93 -62.97
CA ARG A 210 9.45 11.12 -63.57
C ARG A 210 8.77 10.20 -62.54
N ALA A 211 7.46 10.36 -62.41
CA ALA A 211 6.57 9.37 -61.83
C ALA A 211 6.40 8.19 -62.80
N THR A 212 6.28 6.98 -62.25
CA THR A 212 5.48 5.89 -62.83
C THR A 212 5.08 4.93 -61.72
N GLU A 213 3.78 4.94 -61.44
CA GLU A 213 3.03 3.77 -60.98
C GLU A 213 3.33 2.56 -61.87
N GLU A 214 3.46 1.37 -61.28
CA GLU A 214 3.00 0.16 -61.92
C GLU A 214 2.40 -0.80 -60.88
N ALA A 215 1.22 -1.31 -61.24
CA ALA A 215 0.40 -2.26 -60.49
C ALA A 215 0.62 -3.68 -61.03
N GLY A 216 0.18 -4.68 -60.26
CA GLY A 216 0.06 -6.09 -60.66
C GLY A 216 0.95 -6.99 -59.80
N ASP A 217 0.49 -8.10 -59.20
CA ASP A 217 -0.71 -8.92 -59.34
C ASP A 217 -0.97 -9.60 -57.98
#